data_AF-A0A0Q0Z4Q9-F1
#
_entry.id   AF-A0A0Q0Z4Q9-F1
#
_cell.length_a   1.000
_cell.length_b   1.000
_cell.length_c   1.000
_cell.angle_alpha   90.00
_cell.angle_beta   90.00
_cell.angle_gamma   90.00
#
_symmetry.space_group_name_H-M   'P 1'
#
loop_
_entity.id
_entity.type
_entity.pdbx_description
1 polymer ?
#
loop_
_entity_poly.entity_id
_entity_poly.type
_entity_poly.pdbx_seq_one_letter_code
_entity_poly.pdbx_strand_id
1 'polypeptide(L)'
;MRDLTRAGSAQAVARAIAEGENDLVVPASWVPEEIPEGVRVIVACGFPTGRHHPLIKASEARLAVQSGATGALIVVDASAGEYAWTIDLVTAREAVSEQVRLAVGIDAQAPNRAEIERVARRAGAEAVLLVERDAAGGCGYGVRSSET
;
A
#
# COMPACT_ATOMS: atom_id res chain seq x y z
N MET A 1 -8.76 -8.70 2.51
CA MET A 1 -7.70 -8.22 1.61
C MET A 1 -6.64 -9.30 1.42
N ARG A 2 -6.43 -9.73 0.18
CA ARG A 2 -5.46 -10.72 -0.26
C ARG A 2 -4.12 -10.02 -0.56
N ASP A 3 -3.06 -10.46 0.11
CA ASP A 3 -1.70 -9.96 -0.13
C ASP A 3 -1.05 -10.69 -1.31
N LEU A 4 -0.70 -9.92 -2.35
CA LEU A 4 0.05 -10.38 -3.51
C LEU A 4 1.41 -9.68 -3.65
N THR A 5 1.85 -8.88 -2.66
CA THR A 5 3.20 -8.27 -2.72
C THR A 5 4.31 -9.31 -2.61
N ARG A 6 3.98 -10.52 -2.11
CA ARG A 6 4.86 -11.69 -2.04
C ARG A 6 4.73 -12.63 -3.25
N ALA A 7 3.78 -12.40 -4.15
CA ALA A 7 3.59 -13.29 -5.28
C ALA A 7 4.81 -13.22 -6.23
N GLY A 8 5.11 -14.32 -6.92
CA GLY A 8 6.28 -14.41 -7.81
C GLY A 8 6.07 -13.83 -9.21
N SER A 9 4.85 -13.42 -9.56
CA SER A 9 4.50 -12.94 -10.91
C SER A 9 3.21 -12.11 -10.90
N ALA A 10 3.13 -11.11 -11.78
CA ALA A 10 1.94 -10.30 -12.03
C ALA A 10 0.71 -11.15 -12.46
N GLN A 11 0.93 -12.32 -13.07
CA GLN A 11 -0.15 -13.26 -13.42
C GLN A 11 -0.94 -13.74 -12.19
N ALA A 12 -0.35 -13.68 -11.00
CA ALA A 12 -1.03 -14.03 -9.76
C ALA A 12 -2.21 -13.09 -9.45
N VAL A 13 -2.16 -11.84 -9.93
CA VAL A 13 -3.25 -10.87 -9.75
C VAL A 13 -4.47 -11.30 -10.55
N ALA A 14 -4.30 -11.54 -11.85
CA ALA A 14 -5.39 -12.02 -12.71
C ALA A 14 -5.96 -13.36 -12.22
N ARG A 15 -5.11 -14.28 -11.76
CA ARG A 15 -5.55 -15.55 -11.18
C ARG A 15 -6.38 -15.35 -9.91
N ALA A 16 -5.94 -14.50 -8.99
CA ALA A 16 -6.68 -14.22 -7.76
C ALA A 16 -8.07 -13.63 -8.07
N ILE A 17 -8.16 -12.71 -9.03
CA ILE A 17 -9.43 -12.16 -9.51
C ILE A 17 -10.33 -13.28 -10.08
N ALA A 18 -9.79 -14.16 -10.92
CA ALA A 18 -10.53 -15.30 -11.48
C ALA A 18 -10.98 -16.32 -10.41
N GLU A 19 -10.26 -16.42 -9.30
CA GLU A 19 -10.61 -17.23 -8.12
C GLU A 19 -11.67 -16.56 -7.23
N GLY A 20 -12.11 -15.33 -7.56
CA GLY A 20 -13.15 -14.59 -6.87
C GLY A 20 -12.65 -13.64 -5.78
N GLU A 21 -11.34 -13.36 -5.71
CA GLU A 21 -10.79 -12.36 -4.80
C GLU A 21 -11.16 -10.94 -5.27
N ASN A 22 -11.81 -10.18 -4.38
CA ASN A 22 -12.32 -8.84 -4.71
C ASN A 22 -11.57 -7.72 -3.99
N ASP A 23 -10.50 -8.02 -3.25
CA ASP A 23 -9.78 -7.04 -2.44
C ASP A 23 -8.31 -7.41 -2.33
N LEU A 24 -7.45 -6.75 -3.10
CA LEU A 24 -6.08 -7.17 -3.37
C LEU A 24 -5.09 -6.05 -3.00
N VAL A 25 -3.96 -6.40 -2.38
CA VAL A 25 -2.76 -5.55 -2.35
C VAL A 25 -1.74 -6.10 -3.33
N VAL A 26 -1.26 -5.28 -4.24
CA VAL A 26 -0.31 -5.67 -5.29
C VAL A 26 0.90 -4.74 -5.34
N PRO A 27 2.05 -5.16 -5.89
CA PRO A 27 3.14 -4.25 -6.23
C PRO A 27 2.69 -3.12 -7.17
N ALA A 28 3.29 -1.93 -7.07
CA ALA A 28 2.91 -0.77 -7.86
C ALA A 28 2.95 -0.99 -9.39
N SER A 29 3.80 -1.89 -9.88
CA SER A 29 3.93 -2.21 -11.30
C SER A 29 2.96 -3.29 -11.80
N TRP A 30 2.11 -3.84 -10.93
CA TRP A 30 1.28 -5.04 -11.22
C TRP A 30 -0.22 -4.73 -11.25
N VAL A 31 -0.58 -3.47 -11.54
CA VAL A 31 -1.98 -3.12 -11.83
C VAL A 31 -2.40 -3.86 -13.11
N PRO A 32 -3.46 -4.68 -13.08
CA PRO A 32 -3.91 -5.38 -14.27
C PRO A 32 -4.54 -4.40 -15.27
N GLU A 33 -4.48 -4.72 -16.55
CA GLU A 33 -5.02 -3.86 -17.63
C GLU A 33 -6.54 -3.66 -17.51
N GLU A 34 -7.24 -4.67 -17.01
CA GLU A 34 -8.68 -4.64 -16.74
C GLU A 34 -8.94 -5.05 -15.29
N ILE A 35 -9.72 -4.22 -14.59
CA ILE A 35 -10.20 -4.50 -13.22
C ILE A 35 -11.72 -4.66 -13.30
N PRO A 36 -12.26 -5.87 -13.04
CA PRO A 36 -13.70 -6.08 -13.04
C PRO A 36 -14.41 -5.19 -12.02
N GLU A 37 -15.66 -4.84 -12.31
CA GLU A 37 -16.49 -4.08 -11.38
C GLU A 37 -16.62 -4.80 -10.04
N GLY A 38 -16.48 -4.06 -8.94
CA GLY A 38 -16.52 -4.59 -7.58
C GLY A 38 -15.18 -5.14 -7.06
N VAL A 39 -14.15 -5.27 -7.89
CA VAL A 39 -12.80 -5.65 -7.46
C VAL A 39 -12.01 -4.42 -7.02
N ARG A 40 -11.49 -4.45 -5.79
CA ARG A 40 -10.59 -3.45 -5.24
C ARG A 40 -9.14 -3.88 -5.43
N VAL A 41 -8.37 -3.07 -6.13
CA VAL A 41 -6.92 -3.20 -6.25
C VAL A 41 -6.26 -2.02 -5.55
N ILE A 42 -5.49 -2.30 -4.51
CA ILE A 42 -4.66 -1.33 -3.79
C ILE A 42 -3.20 -1.60 -4.14
N VAL A 43 -2.47 -0.56 -4.57
CA VAL A 43 -1.04 -0.69 -4.88
C VAL A 43 -0.15 -0.35 -3.69
N ALA A 44 0.89 -1.14 -3.45
CA ALA A 44 1.89 -0.84 -2.45
C ALA A 44 2.96 0.12 -3.00
N CYS A 45 2.99 1.35 -2.50
CA CYS A 45 3.90 2.42 -2.91
C CYS A 45 4.97 2.67 -1.85
N GLY A 46 6.22 2.88 -2.29
CA GLY A 46 7.38 2.97 -1.41
C GLY A 46 7.69 1.68 -0.65
N PHE A 47 7.09 0.57 -1.06
CA PHE A 47 7.21 -0.74 -0.43
C PHE A 47 8.61 -1.36 -0.69
N PRO A 48 9.19 -2.12 0.26
CA PRO A 48 8.64 -2.48 1.57
C PRO A 48 9.06 -1.57 2.72
N THR A 49 10.10 -0.76 2.55
CA THR A 49 10.74 -0.06 3.67
C THR A 49 10.14 1.31 3.96
N GLY A 50 9.40 1.88 3.01
CA GLY A 50 8.97 3.27 3.07
C GLY A 50 10.11 4.28 2.89
N ARG A 51 11.35 3.86 2.61
CA ARG A 51 12.52 4.76 2.46
C ARG A 51 12.69 5.32 1.04
N HIS A 52 11.58 5.47 0.34
CA HIS A 52 11.53 6.09 -0.98
C HIS A 52 11.24 7.58 -0.82
N HIS A 53 11.68 8.39 -1.79
CA HIS A 53 11.36 9.82 -1.79
C HIS A 53 9.84 10.03 -1.89
N PRO A 54 9.23 11.00 -1.17
CA PRO A 54 7.78 11.21 -1.18
C PRO A 54 7.18 11.33 -2.60
N LEU A 55 7.85 12.09 -3.48
CA LEU A 55 7.43 12.23 -4.89
C LEU A 55 7.45 10.92 -5.69
N ILE A 56 8.31 9.96 -5.34
CA ILE A 56 8.33 8.64 -5.98
C ILE A 56 7.10 7.85 -5.55
N LYS A 57 6.80 7.80 -4.25
CA LYS A 57 5.58 7.14 -3.72
C LYS A 57 4.32 7.73 -4.34
N ALA A 58 4.27 9.06 -4.45
CA ALA A 58 3.16 9.77 -5.07
C ALA A 58 3.05 9.48 -6.58
N SER A 59 4.17 9.36 -7.29
CA SER A 59 4.18 8.99 -8.71
C SER A 59 3.72 7.55 -8.93
N GLU A 60 4.13 6.61 -8.08
CA GLU A 60 3.64 5.23 -8.09
C GLU A 60 2.12 5.18 -7.88
N ALA A 61 1.61 5.91 -6.88
CA ALA A 61 0.17 5.99 -6.61
C ALA A 61 -0.59 6.61 -7.79
N ARG A 62 -0.09 7.72 -8.35
CA ARG A 62 -0.70 8.40 -9.50
C ARG A 62 -0.76 7.48 -10.72
N LEU A 63 0.36 6.85 -11.07
CA LEU A 63 0.43 5.96 -12.22
C LEU A 63 -0.53 4.77 -12.02
N ALA A 64 -0.53 4.16 -10.84
CA ALA A 64 -1.42 3.04 -10.55
C ALA A 64 -2.90 3.41 -10.68
N VAL A 65 -3.32 4.56 -10.15
CA VAL A 65 -4.70 5.06 -10.29
C VAL A 65 -5.04 5.34 -11.76
N GLN A 66 -4.12 5.92 -12.52
CA GLN A 66 -4.30 6.11 -13.96
C GLN A 66 -4.44 4.79 -14.72
N SER A 67 -3.80 3.72 -14.22
CA SER A 67 -3.94 2.35 -14.71
C SER A 67 -5.17 1.61 -14.17
N GLY A 68 -6.02 2.26 -13.36
CA GLY A 68 -7.28 1.70 -12.88
C GLY A 68 -7.29 1.24 -11.42
N ALA A 69 -6.17 1.33 -10.70
CA ALA A 69 -6.14 0.96 -9.28
C ALA A 69 -7.13 1.80 -8.47
N THR A 70 -7.84 1.15 -7.57
CA THR A 70 -8.89 1.77 -6.74
C THR A 70 -8.36 2.41 -5.44
N GLY A 71 -7.08 2.19 -5.14
CA GLY A 71 -6.44 2.70 -3.93
C GLY A 71 -4.93 2.60 -3.95
N ALA A 72 -4.30 3.27 -3.00
CA ALA A 72 -2.86 3.23 -2.77
C ALA A 72 -2.56 2.99 -1.29
N LEU A 73 -1.61 2.09 -1.03
CA LEU A 73 -0.99 1.81 0.26
C LEU A 73 0.36 2.54 0.30
N ILE A 74 0.44 3.65 1.02
CA ILE A 74 1.68 4.42 1.15
C ILE A 74 2.48 3.85 2.33
N VAL A 75 3.60 3.19 2.03
CA VAL A 75 4.49 2.70 3.07
C VAL A 75 5.36 3.83 3.59
N VAL A 76 5.34 4.06 4.90
CA VAL A 76 6.13 5.09 5.57
C VAL A 76 7.39 4.50 6.20
N ASP A 77 8.47 5.28 6.24
CA ASP A 77 9.67 4.88 6.98
C ASP A 77 9.41 5.00 8.49
N ALA A 78 9.22 3.87 9.17
CA ALA A 78 9.01 3.84 10.61
C ALA A 78 10.15 4.48 11.43
N SER A 79 11.36 4.59 10.87
CA SER A 79 12.48 5.26 11.55
C SER A 79 12.49 6.79 11.40
N ALA A 80 11.61 7.34 10.56
CA ALA A 80 11.46 8.78 10.38
C ALA A 80 10.60 9.41 11.51
N GLY A 81 10.23 10.68 11.39
CA GLY A 81 9.39 11.39 12.36
C GLY A 81 8.09 11.93 11.74
N GLU A 82 7.20 12.47 12.60
CA GLU A 82 5.85 12.94 12.24
C GLU A 82 5.83 13.85 11.00
N TYR A 83 6.80 14.75 10.86
CA TYR A 83 6.90 15.63 9.69
C TYR A 83 7.10 14.84 8.39
N ALA A 84 8.00 13.86 8.37
CA ALA A 84 8.29 13.08 7.17
C ALA A 84 7.09 12.20 6.76
N TRP A 85 6.43 11.55 7.73
CA TRP A 85 5.21 10.77 7.46
C TRP A 85 4.08 11.65 6.93
N THR A 86 3.92 12.85 7.50
CA THR A 86 2.92 13.81 7.02
C THR A 86 3.19 14.20 5.57
N ILE A 87 4.46 14.49 5.23
CA ILE A 87 4.86 14.80 3.85
C ILE A 87 4.56 13.63 2.91
N ASP A 88 4.90 12.40 3.28
CA ASP A 88 4.59 11.22 2.45
C ASP A 88 3.09 11.12 2.13
N LEU A 89 2.24 11.22 3.16
CA LEU A 89 0.81 11.00 3.03
C LEU A 89 0.10 12.15 2.31
N VAL A 90 0.44 13.40 2.64
CA VAL A 90 -0.12 14.58 1.95
C VAL A 90 0.32 14.60 0.49
N THR A 91 1.60 14.34 0.19
CA THR A 91 2.08 14.31 -1.20
C THR A 91 1.38 13.22 -2.01
N ALA A 92 1.16 12.04 -1.43
CA ALA A 92 0.41 10.98 -2.09
C ALA A 92 -1.06 11.33 -2.30
N ARG A 93 -1.70 11.96 -1.30
CA ARG A 93 -3.09 12.44 -1.38
C ARG A 93 -3.27 13.49 -2.49
N GLU A 94 -2.41 14.49 -2.55
CA GLU A 94 -2.42 15.51 -3.62
C GLU A 94 -2.20 14.92 -5.03
N ALA A 95 -1.49 13.79 -5.12
CA ALA A 95 -1.24 13.13 -6.39
C ALA A 95 -2.45 12.37 -6.93
N VAL A 96 -3.44 12.02 -6.12
CA VAL A 96 -4.61 11.21 -6.51
C VAL A 96 -5.93 11.93 -6.20
N SER A 97 -7.05 11.46 -6.78
CA SER A 97 -8.37 12.01 -6.44
C SER A 97 -8.73 11.70 -4.98
N GLU A 98 -9.51 12.58 -4.34
CA GLU A 98 -10.06 12.31 -3.00
C GLU A 98 -10.90 11.03 -2.92
N GLN A 99 -11.45 10.59 -4.05
CA GLN A 99 -12.22 9.35 -4.17
C GLN A 99 -11.36 8.08 -4.15
N VAL A 100 -10.04 8.20 -4.33
CA VAL A 100 -9.11 7.07 -4.28
C VAL A 100 -8.86 6.69 -2.83
N ARG A 101 -8.95 5.40 -2.52
CA ARG A 101 -8.69 4.93 -1.15
C ARG A 101 -7.23 5.11 -0.78
N LEU A 102 -6.96 5.70 0.39
CA LEU A 102 -5.63 5.76 0.97
C LEU A 102 -5.51 4.79 2.13
N ALA A 103 -4.52 3.91 2.06
CA ALA A 103 -4.06 3.11 3.18
C ALA A 103 -2.62 3.48 3.54
N VAL A 104 -2.22 3.21 4.79
CA VAL A 104 -0.84 3.42 5.25
C VAL A 104 -0.20 2.09 5.62
N GLY A 105 0.99 1.86 5.07
CA GLY A 105 1.82 0.69 5.38
C GLY A 105 2.81 1.03 6.49
N ILE A 106 2.76 0.28 7.59
CA ILE A 106 3.63 0.47 8.75
C ILE A 106 4.41 -0.81 8.99
N ASP A 107 5.72 -0.72 9.23
CA ASP A 107 6.48 -1.88 9.71
C ASP A 107 5.81 -2.45 10.98
N ALA A 108 5.50 -3.74 10.97
CA ALA A 108 4.82 -4.40 12.08
C ALA A 108 5.58 -4.32 13.41
N GLN A 109 6.91 -4.13 13.35
CA GLN A 109 7.78 -3.98 14.51
C GLN A 109 8.08 -2.51 14.87
N ALA A 110 7.39 -1.55 14.23
CA ALA A 110 7.57 -0.13 14.49
C ALA A 110 7.16 0.26 15.92
N PRO A 111 8.09 0.76 16.77
CA PRO A 111 7.76 1.14 18.15
C PRO A 111 6.85 2.37 18.24
N ASN A 112 6.80 3.17 17.19
CA ASN A 112 6.02 4.40 17.03
C ASN A 112 4.72 4.20 16.24
N ARG A 113 4.26 2.96 16.08
CA ARG A 113 3.04 2.61 15.32
C ARG A 113 1.84 3.48 15.69
N ALA A 114 1.53 3.65 16.97
CA ALA A 114 0.36 4.42 17.40
C ALA A 114 0.40 5.90 16.95
N GLU A 115 1.60 6.48 16.90
CA GLU A 115 1.80 7.83 16.40
C GLU A 115 1.67 7.91 14.88
N ILE A 116 2.22 6.94 14.15
CA ILE A 116 2.03 6.84 12.69
C ILE A 116 0.55 6.67 12.35
N GLU A 117 -0.20 5.83 13.07
CA GLU A 117 -1.66 5.66 12.89
C GLU A 117 -2.45 6.96 13.16
N ARG A 118 -1.99 7.80 14.08
CA ARG A 118 -2.57 9.11 14.35
C ARG A 118 -2.32 10.08 13.18
N VAL A 119 -1.11 10.10 12.64
CA VAL A 119 -0.77 10.90 11.46
C VAL A 119 -1.54 10.42 10.23
N ALA A 120 -1.63 9.10 10.04
CA ALA A 120 -2.40 8.46 8.97
C ALA A 120 -3.87 8.91 8.97
N ARG A 121 -4.53 8.83 10.13
CA ARG A 121 -5.92 9.28 10.29
C ARG A 121 -6.10 10.77 9.99
N ARG A 122 -5.17 11.62 10.42
CA ARG A 122 -5.20 13.07 10.11
C ARG A 122 -5.03 13.36 8.61
N ALA A 123 -4.26 12.52 7.91
CA ALA A 123 -4.05 12.62 6.47
C ALA A 123 -5.16 11.96 5.63
N GLY A 124 -6.25 11.49 6.25
CA GLY A 124 -7.39 10.90 5.55
C GLY A 124 -7.21 9.43 5.16
N ALA A 125 -6.26 8.72 5.76
CA ALA A 125 -6.13 7.28 5.53
C ALA A 125 -7.33 6.51 6.10
N GLU A 126 -7.90 5.63 5.28
CA GLU A 126 -9.05 4.79 5.63
C GLU A 126 -8.64 3.49 6.33
N ALA A 127 -7.40 3.04 6.10
CA ALA A 127 -6.91 1.78 6.62
C ALA A 127 -5.41 1.84 6.93
N VAL A 128 -4.99 0.98 7.85
CA VAL A 128 -3.59 0.74 8.20
C VAL A 128 -3.28 -0.73 7.99
N LEU A 129 -2.24 -1.02 7.22
CA LEU A 129 -1.77 -2.37 6.97
C LEU A 129 -0.35 -2.52 7.52
N LEU A 130 -0.06 -3.69 8.08
CA LEU A 130 1.23 -4.01 8.67
C LEU A 130 2.11 -4.69 7.63
N VAL A 131 3.30 -4.13 7.43
CA VAL A 131 4.35 -4.67 6.58
C VAL A 131 5.23 -5.57 7.44
N GLU A 132 5.32 -6.83 7.04
CA GLU A 132 6.04 -7.87 7.77
C GLU A 132 7.10 -8.50 6.89
N ARG A 133 8.30 -8.64 7.45
CA ARG A 133 9.34 -9.48 6.88
C ARG A 133 8.98 -10.94 7.09
N ASP A 134 9.24 -11.78 6.09
CA ASP A 134 8.94 -13.19 6.17
C ASP A 134 9.74 -13.87 7.31
N ALA A 135 9.04 -14.58 8.20
CA ALA A 135 9.63 -15.22 9.36
C ALA A 135 10.33 -16.56 9.01
N ALA A 136 9.98 -17.16 7.87
CA ALA A 136 10.39 -18.51 7.48
C ALA A 136 11.68 -18.55 6.63
N GLY A 137 12.66 -17.69 6.92
CA GLY A 137 13.97 -17.69 6.23
C GLY A 137 13.95 -17.22 4.77
N GLY A 138 12.80 -16.77 4.25
CA GLY A 138 12.67 -16.14 2.95
C GLY A 138 13.11 -14.67 2.96
N CYS A 139 13.82 -14.23 1.92
CA CYS A 139 14.07 -12.81 1.67
C CYS A 139 12.82 -12.16 1.05
N GLY A 140 11.76 -11.94 1.83
CA GLY A 140 10.51 -11.35 1.35
C GLY A 140 9.84 -10.44 2.36
N TYR A 141 8.99 -9.54 1.86
CA TYR A 141 8.09 -8.72 2.65
C TYR A 141 6.67 -8.90 2.15
N GLY A 142 5.70 -8.69 3.02
CA GLY A 142 4.32 -8.50 2.59
C GLY A 142 3.44 -7.95 3.67
N VAL A 143 2.14 -8.00 3.41
CA VAL A 143 1.18 -7.11 4.05
C VAL A 143 0.08 -7.90 4.74
N ARG A 144 -0.37 -7.45 5.90
CA ARG A 144 -1.60 -7.94 6.53
C ARG A 144 -2.41 -6.80 7.12
N SER A 145 -3.70 -7.04 7.34
CA SER A 145 -4.54 -6.07 8.05
C SER A 145 -4.05 -5.87 9.48
N SER A 146 -4.20 -4.65 9.99
CA SER A 146 -3.97 -4.35 11.41
C SER A 146 -5.09 -4.85 12.33
N GLU A 147 -6.26 -5.22 11.78
CA GLU A 147 -7.46 -5.68 12.49
C GLU A 147 -7.54 -7.20 12.68
N THR A 148 -6.40 -7.90 12.66
CA THR A 148 -6.32 -9.33 13.00
C THR A 148 -5.35 -9.58 14.15
#